data_AF-A0A966PUZ0-F1
#
_entry.id   AF-A0A966PUZ0-F1
#
_cell.length_a   1.000
_cell.length_b   1.000
_cell.length_c   1.000
_cell.angle_alpha   90.00
_cell.angle_beta   90.00
_cell.angle_gamma   90.00
#
_symmetry.space_group_name_H-M   'P 1'
#
loop_
_entity.id
_entity.type
_entity.pdbx_description
1 polymer ?
#
loop_
_entity_poly.entity_id
_entity_poly.type
_entity_poly.pdbx_seq_one_letter_code
_entity_poly.pdbx_strand_id
1 'polypeptide(L)'
;MPEVVINEESISVIGPPDSVELILDIGPKGDRGSQIFVGAGNPNTVSIGQTVEFNDLYINASPGTDYGYLYQYVTQPGGPTWVEKLKVSPTIYTIIHNTVYTDGEAQILIPVANISTLTGLDPENFAVRYSIEYATNVIASSFSIASEFSATPDLVLNFKAKEFNGTSWTDLNTTVKTHLFISLYN
;
A
#
# COMPACT_ATOMS: atom_id res chain seq x y z
N MET A 1 91.41 -28.03 37.79
CA MET A 1 89.98 -27.89 37.42
C MET A 1 89.59 -26.45 37.66
N PRO A 2 89.00 -25.72 36.71
CA PRO A 2 88.20 -24.56 37.05
C PRO A 2 86.74 -24.98 37.19
N GLU A 3 86.15 -24.64 38.33
CA GLU A 3 84.71 -24.69 38.57
C GLU A 3 84.12 -23.40 37.99
N VAL A 4 83.26 -23.53 36.99
CA VAL A 4 82.52 -22.40 36.42
C VAL A 4 81.20 -22.33 37.15
N VAL A 5 81.07 -21.34 38.02
CA VAL A 5 79.79 -20.99 38.64
C VAL A 5 78.99 -20.18 37.61
N ILE A 6 77.95 -20.77 37.06
CA ILE A 6 76.95 -20.07 36.24
C ILE A 6 75.87 -19.59 37.19
N ASN A 7 75.80 -18.28 37.40
CA ASN A 7 74.73 -17.66 38.16
C ASN A 7 73.61 -17.34 37.18
N GLU A 8 72.51 -18.10 37.23
CA GLU A 8 71.35 -17.84 36.38
C GLU A 8 70.51 -16.72 37.01
N GLU A 9 70.60 -15.51 36.45
CA GLU A 9 69.67 -14.44 36.81
C GLU A 9 68.27 -14.79 36.33
N SER A 10 67.35 -15.07 37.28
CA SER A 10 65.95 -15.30 36.95
C SER A 10 65.24 -13.97 36.70
N ILE A 11 64.84 -13.71 35.45
CA ILE A 11 63.98 -12.58 35.10
C ILE A 11 62.51 -13.02 35.24
N SER A 12 61.74 -12.33 36.09
CA SER A 12 60.30 -12.57 36.23
C SER A 12 59.56 -11.68 35.24
N VAL A 13 58.97 -12.29 34.21
CA VAL A 13 58.10 -11.60 33.25
C VAL A 13 56.67 -11.73 33.75
N ILE A 14 56.15 -10.65 34.35
CA ILE A 14 54.74 -10.55 34.72
C ILE A 14 53.97 -10.19 33.45
N GLY A 15 53.29 -11.18 32.86
CA GLY A 15 52.41 -10.97 31.71
C GLY A 15 51.22 -10.07 32.05
N PRO A 16 50.57 -9.46 31.04
CA PRO A 16 49.31 -8.77 31.27
C PRO A 16 48.28 -9.73 31.87
N PRO A 17 47.33 -9.24 32.66
CA PRO A 17 46.32 -10.09 33.27
C PRO A 17 45.55 -10.87 32.18
N ASP A 18 45.32 -12.16 32.43
CA ASP A 18 44.61 -13.06 31.51
C ASP A 18 43.15 -12.62 31.24
N SER A 19 42.61 -11.72 32.06
CA SER A 19 41.29 -11.11 31.84
C SER A 19 41.20 -9.70 32.42
N VAL A 20 40.44 -8.84 31.74
CA VAL A 20 40.04 -7.52 32.22
C VAL A 20 38.52 -7.56 32.40
N GLU A 21 38.06 -7.49 33.64
CA GLU A 21 36.64 -7.48 33.97
C GLU A 21 36.13 -6.03 33.93
N LEU A 22 35.36 -5.70 32.89
CA LEU A 22 34.71 -4.39 32.73
C LEU A 22 33.30 -4.45 33.30
N ILE A 23 33.09 -3.81 34.45
CA ILE A 23 31.75 -3.53 34.97
C ILE A 23 31.20 -2.34 34.20
N LEU A 24 30.28 -2.62 33.28
CA LEU A 24 29.50 -1.60 32.58
C LEU A 24 28.19 -1.41 33.36
N ASP A 25 27.95 -0.18 33.85
CA ASP A 25 26.65 0.22 34.43
C ASP A 25 25.58 0.31 33.32
N ILE A 26 25.27 -0.82 32.71
CA ILE A 26 24.14 -0.96 31.79
C ILE A 26 22.98 -1.50 32.62
N GLY A 27 22.00 -0.64 32.86
CA GLY A 27 20.72 -1.06 33.42
C GLY A 27 20.07 -2.17 32.55
N PRO A 28 19.03 -2.85 33.06
CA PRO A 28 18.34 -3.86 32.26
C PRO A 28 17.91 -3.26 30.91
N LYS A 29 18.15 -4.03 29.83
CA LYS A 29 17.68 -3.66 28.49
C LYS A 29 16.16 -3.46 28.57
N GLY A 30 15.71 -2.23 28.32
CA GLY A 30 14.27 -1.94 28.23
C GLY A 30 13.63 -2.66 27.05
N ASP A 31 12.32 -2.86 27.15
CA ASP A 31 11.53 -3.33 26.02
C ASP A 31 11.61 -2.32 24.87
N ARG A 32 11.47 -2.81 23.64
CA ARG A 32 11.43 -1.90 22.49
C ARG A 32 10.12 -1.11 22.49
N GLY A 33 10.14 0.03 21.80
CA GLY A 33 8.90 0.74 21.50
C GLY A 33 8.02 -0.01 20.49
N SER A 34 6.78 0.45 20.36
CA SER A 34 5.87 0.02 19.28
C SER A 34 6.51 0.29 17.92
N GLN A 35 6.38 -0.69 17.03
CA GLN A 35 6.88 -0.64 15.66
C GLN A 35 5.72 -0.63 14.67
N ILE A 36 6.00 -0.08 13.48
CA ILE A 36 5.06 -0.09 12.36
C ILE A 36 5.64 -1.02 11.29
N PHE A 37 4.88 -2.05 10.97
CA PHE A 37 5.19 -3.01 9.92
C PHE A 37 4.38 -2.73 8.67
N VAL A 38 4.94 -3.09 7.52
CA VAL A 38 4.24 -3.06 6.22
C VAL A 38 4.48 -4.40 5.55
N GLY A 39 3.43 -5.05 5.07
CA GLY A 39 3.55 -6.33 4.40
C GLY A 39 2.35 -6.64 3.53
N ALA A 40 2.43 -7.73 2.78
CA ALA A 40 1.34 -8.18 1.92
C ALA A 40 0.52 -9.27 2.63
N GLY A 41 -0.74 -8.96 2.97
CA GLY A 41 -1.74 -9.90 3.44
C GLY A 41 -2.28 -9.56 4.83
N ASN A 42 -3.24 -10.34 5.32
CA ASN A 42 -3.79 -10.14 6.65
C ASN A 42 -2.75 -10.56 7.71
N PRO A 43 -2.37 -9.68 8.65
CA PRO A 43 -1.32 -9.94 9.64
C PRO A 43 -1.64 -11.08 10.63
N ASN A 44 -2.90 -11.55 10.70
CA ASN A 44 -3.25 -12.77 11.45
C ASN A 44 -2.90 -14.08 10.69
N THR A 45 -2.57 -13.98 9.41
CA THR A 45 -2.31 -15.14 8.53
C THR A 45 -0.90 -15.17 7.95
N VAL A 46 -0.21 -14.02 7.94
CA VAL A 46 1.13 -13.89 7.35
C VAL A 46 2.20 -13.74 8.43
N SER A 47 3.41 -14.24 8.15
CA SER A 47 4.55 -14.05 9.03
C SER A 47 5.21 -12.70 8.78
N ILE A 48 5.39 -11.93 9.86
CA ILE A 48 6.01 -10.58 9.82
C ILE A 48 7.56 -10.67 9.88
N GLY A 49 8.12 -11.85 10.21
CA GLY A 49 9.56 -12.06 10.28
C GLY A 49 10.25 -11.38 11.48
N GLN A 50 9.48 -10.78 12.39
CA GLN A 50 9.95 -10.19 13.64
C GLN A 50 9.00 -10.55 14.78
N THR A 51 9.49 -10.49 16.03
CA THR A 51 8.67 -10.69 17.22
C THR A 51 7.70 -9.52 17.37
N VAL A 52 6.40 -9.83 17.32
CA VAL A 52 5.32 -8.84 17.49
C VAL A 52 5.07 -8.59 18.97
N GLU A 53 4.93 -7.32 19.34
CA GLU A 53 4.62 -6.84 20.69
C GLU A 53 3.32 -6.03 20.69
N PHE A 54 2.74 -5.86 21.87
CA PHE A 54 1.47 -5.13 21.99
C PHE A 54 1.61 -3.68 21.54
N ASN A 55 0.55 -3.18 20.90
CA ASN A 55 0.48 -1.87 20.26
C ASN A 55 1.37 -1.69 19.03
N ASP A 56 2.01 -2.75 18.53
CA ASP A 56 2.55 -2.70 17.18
C ASP A 56 1.45 -2.44 16.16
N LEU A 57 1.83 -1.75 15.09
CA LEU A 57 0.98 -1.42 13.98
C LEU A 57 1.39 -2.19 12.73
N TYR A 58 0.43 -2.55 11.89
CA TYR A 58 0.67 -3.21 10.62
C TYR A 58 -0.18 -2.58 9.53
N ILE A 59 0.44 -2.23 8.41
CA ILE A 59 -0.27 -1.75 7.21
C ILE A 59 -0.25 -2.84 6.15
N ASN A 60 -1.43 -3.28 5.72
CA ASN A 60 -1.55 -4.24 4.64
C ASN A 60 -1.37 -3.55 3.28
N ALA A 61 -0.33 -3.95 2.55
CA ALA A 61 0.01 -3.50 1.21
C ALA A 61 -0.36 -4.53 0.12
N SER A 62 -1.05 -5.62 0.46
CA SER A 62 -1.53 -6.60 -0.53
C SER A 62 -2.74 -6.07 -1.30
N PRO A 63 -2.71 -6.07 -2.64
CA PRO A 63 -3.88 -5.71 -3.44
C PRO A 63 -5.07 -6.62 -3.11
N GLY A 64 -6.20 -6.04 -2.70
CA GLY A 64 -7.39 -6.79 -2.29
C GLY A 64 -8.34 -5.96 -1.43
N THR A 65 -9.34 -6.62 -0.85
CA THR A 65 -10.35 -5.98 0.02
C THR A 65 -9.73 -5.27 1.22
N ASP A 66 -8.64 -5.84 1.75
CA ASP A 66 -7.98 -5.42 2.98
C ASP A 66 -6.78 -4.49 2.71
N TYR A 67 -6.60 -4.03 1.47
CA TYR A 67 -5.53 -3.12 1.10
C TYR A 67 -5.65 -1.77 1.83
N GLY A 68 -4.53 -1.32 2.38
CA GLY A 68 -4.42 -0.06 3.11
C GLY A 68 -4.99 -0.10 4.53
N TYR A 69 -5.49 -1.23 5.02
CA TYR A 69 -5.92 -1.31 6.43
C TYR A 69 -4.72 -1.27 7.38
N LEU A 70 -4.86 -0.44 8.41
CA LEU A 70 -3.99 -0.38 9.58
C LEU A 70 -4.58 -1.26 10.67
N TYR A 71 -3.80 -2.24 11.09
CA TYR A 71 -4.08 -3.14 12.19
C TYR A 71 -3.24 -2.72 13.39
N GLN A 72 -3.75 -2.98 14.59
CA GLN A 72 -3.00 -2.88 15.84
C GLN A 72 -3.01 -4.22 16.55
N TYR A 73 -1.85 -4.66 17.01
CA TYR A 73 -1.75 -5.88 17.80
C TYR A 73 -2.19 -5.63 19.23
N VAL A 74 -3.32 -6.24 19.61
CA VAL A 74 -3.95 -6.07 20.92
C VAL A 74 -4.42 -7.40 21.48
N THR A 75 -4.77 -7.44 22.76
CA THR A 75 -5.42 -8.61 23.36
C THR A 75 -6.94 -8.49 23.25
N GLN A 76 -7.59 -9.55 22.77
CA GLN A 76 -9.05 -9.72 22.78
C GLN A 76 -9.43 -10.97 23.59
N PRO A 77 -10.72 -11.15 23.95
CA PRO A 77 -11.20 -12.43 24.47
C PRO A 77 -10.89 -13.55 23.46
N GLY A 78 -9.90 -14.39 23.77
CA GLY A 78 -9.36 -15.41 22.84
C GLY A 78 -7.85 -15.31 22.61
N GLY A 79 -7.21 -14.20 23.02
CA GLY A 79 -5.76 -14.03 23.00
C GLY A 79 -5.30 -12.80 22.19
N PRO A 80 -3.97 -12.67 21.99
CA PRO A 80 -3.38 -11.63 21.16
C PRO A 80 -3.75 -11.80 19.67
N THR A 81 -4.21 -10.73 19.03
CA THR A 81 -4.59 -10.74 17.61
C THR A 81 -4.42 -9.35 17.00
N TRP A 82 -4.23 -9.30 15.68
CA TRP A 82 -4.24 -8.06 14.92
C TRP A 82 -5.67 -7.61 14.66
N VAL A 83 -6.01 -6.43 15.16
CA VAL A 83 -7.35 -5.85 15.04
C VAL A 83 -7.29 -4.64 14.12
N GLU A 84 -8.18 -4.61 13.14
CA GLU A 84 -8.37 -3.47 12.25
C GLU A 84 -8.74 -2.22 13.05
N LYS A 85 -8.00 -1.13 12.85
CA LYS A 85 -8.25 0.15 13.52
C LYS A 85 -8.81 1.18 12.57
N LEU A 86 -8.19 1.32 11.41
CA LEU A 86 -8.59 2.29 10.40
C LEU A 86 -8.03 1.91 9.04
N LYS A 87 -8.63 2.39 7.97
CA LYS A 87 -8.10 2.26 6.62
C LYS A 87 -7.25 3.49 6.29
N VAL A 88 -5.94 3.30 6.08
CA VAL A 88 -4.99 4.32 5.65
C VAL A 88 -5.10 4.43 4.13
N SER A 89 -6.07 5.20 3.67
CA SER A 89 -6.22 5.58 2.26
C SER A 89 -7.09 6.83 2.17
N PRO A 90 -6.73 7.87 1.40
CA PRO A 90 -7.78 8.46 0.56
C PRO A 90 -8.24 7.36 -0.39
N THR A 91 -9.55 7.18 -0.55
CA THR A 91 -10.14 6.18 -1.42
C THR A 91 -9.84 6.49 -2.89
N ILE A 92 -8.59 6.28 -3.35
CA ILE A 92 -8.17 6.53 -4.72
C ILE A 92 -8.23 5.21 -5.47
N TYR A 93 -9.21 5.09 -6.35
CA TYR A 93 -9.34 3.99 -7.29
C TYR A 93 -8.72 4.41 -8.63
N THR A 94 -7.71 3.68 -9.08
CA THR A 94 -7.06 3.92 -10.38
C THR A 94 -7.01 2.64 -11.20
N ILE A 95 -7.45 2.74 -12.45
CA ILE A 95 -7.49 1.59 -13.37
C ILE A 95 -7.37 2.08 -14.81
N ILE A 96 -6.83 1.21 -15.67
CA ILE A 96 -6.89 1.36 -17.12
C ILE A 96 -8.00 0.44 -17.63
N HIS A 97 -9.03 1.02 -18.22
CA HIS A 97 -10.15 0.30 -18.79
C HIS A 97 -10.07 0.27 -20.32
N ASN A 98 -10.44 -0.84 -20.95
CA ASN A 98 -10.64 -0.90 -22.39
C ASN A 98 -12.07 -0.44 -22.70
N THR A 99 -12.21 0.75 -23.27
CA THR A 99 -13.50 1.41 -23.48
C THR A 99 -13.88 1.27 -24.94
N VAL A 100 -15.01 0.60 -25.20
CA VAL A 100 -15.55 0.38 -26.54
C VAL A 100 -16.47 1.55 -26.87
N TYR A 101 -16.10 2.35 -27.86
CA TYR A 101 -16.96 3.41 -28.40
C TYR A 101 -17.74 2.90 -29.60
N THR A 102 -19.04 3.21 -29.63
CA THR A 102 -19.92 2.99 -30.78
C THR A 102 -20.63 4.30 -31.12
N ASP A 103 -20.49 4.77 -32.34
CA ASP A 103 -21.03 6.06 -32.81
C ASP A 103 -20.70 7.23 -31.86
N GLY A 104 -19.46 7.22 -31.31
CA GLY A 104 -18.96 8.27 -30.44
C GLY A 104 -19.42 8.19 -29.00
N GLU A 105 -20.19 7.16 -28.61
CA GLU A 105 -20.66 6.97 -27.24
C GLU A 105 -20.06 5.71 -26.60
N ALA A 106 -19.81 5.77 -25.30
CA ALA A 106 -19.34 4.61 -24.52
C ALA A 106 -19.81 4.69 -23.07
N GLN A 107 -19.83 3.55 -22.39
CA GLN A 107 -20.17 3.45 -20.98
C GLN A 107 -19.16 2.57 -20.22
N ILE A 108 -18.81 2.99 -19.02
CA ILE A 108 -18.03 2.21 -18.06
C ILE A 108 -18.84 2.08 -16.77
N LEU A 109 -18.96 0.84 -16.27
CA LEU A 109 -19.62 0.51 -15.02
C LEU A 109 -18.56 0.09 -14.01
N ILE A 110 -18.50 0.78 -12.86
CA ILE A 110 -17.52 0.50 -11.83
C ILE A 110 -18.26 0.19 -10.53
N PRO A 111 -18.18 -1.05 -10.01
CA PRO A 111 -18.79 -1.39 -8.74
C PRO A 111 -18.31 -0.45 -7.63
N VAL A 112 -19.23 0.18 -6.91
CA VAL A 112 -18.88 1.11 -5.82
C VAL A 112 -18.04 0.40 -4.75
N ALA A 113 -18.28 -0.89 -4.52
CA ALA A 113 -17.50 -1.72 -3.62
C ALA A 113 -16.01 -1.85 -3.99
N ASN A 114 -15.66 -1.69 -5.27
CA ASN A 114 -14.25 -1.66 -5.71
C ASN A 114 -13.57 -0.34 -5.36
N ILE A 115 -14.36 0.72 -5.17
CA ILE A 115 -13.88 2.06 -4.81
C ILE A 115 -13.89 2.17 -3.28
N SER A 116 -15.05 2.02 -2.63
CA SER A 116 -15.26 2.31 -1.20
C SER A 116 -16.08 1.23 -0.49
N THR A 117 -15.86 1.08 0.82
CA THR A 117 -16.68 0.26 1.72
C THR A 117 -17.69 1.10 2.52
N LEU A 118 -17.73 2.42 2.31
CA LEU A 118 -18.69 3.32 2.97
C LEU A 118 -20.10 3.12 2.42
N THR A 119 -21.09 3.18 3.31
CA THR A 119 -22.52 3.13 2.98
C THR A 119 -23.12 4.53 2.88
N GLY A 120 -24.20 4.69 2.11
CA GLY A 120 -24.90 5.98 1.98
C GLY A 120 -24.15 7.00 1.11
N LEU A 121 -23.36 6.51 0.16
CA LEU A 121 -22.78 7.34 -0.89
C LEU A 121 -23.82 7.60 -1.97
N ASP A 122 -23.70 8.73 -2.64
CA ASP A 122 -24.39 9.09 -3.87
C ASP A 122 -23.35 9.30 -4.99
N PRO A 123 -23.72 9.23 -6.28
CA PRO A 123 -22.80 9.48 -7.39
C PRO A 123 -22.07 10.83 -7.33
N GLU A 124 -22.69 11.83 -6.69
CA GLU A 124 -22.11 13.16 -6.46
C GLU A 124 -20.93 13.15 -5.47
N ASN A 125 -20.72 12.10 -4.69
CA ASN A 125 -19.56 12.02 -3.79
C ASN A 125 -18.27 11.61 -4.51
N PHE A 126 -18.32 11.29 -5.81
CA PHE A 126 -17.20 10.78 -6.58
C PHE A 126 -16.61 11.86 -7.50
N ALA A 127 -15.35 12.20 -7.28
CA ALA A 127 -14.56 12.99 -8.20
C ALA A 127 -13.83 12.06 -9.18
N VAL A 128 -14.12 12.21 -10.46
CA VAL A 128 -13.55 11.39 -11.53
C VAL A 128 -12.67 12.24 -12.43
N ARG A 129 -11.45 11.78 -12.68
CA ARG A 129 -10.56 12.29 -13.72
C ARG A 129 -10.25 11.15 -14.68
N TYR A 130 -10.12 11.49 -15.95
CA TYR A 130 -9.82 10.51 -16.98
C TYR A 130 -8.80 11.05 -17.98
N SER A 131 -8.14 10.12 -18.67
CA SER A 131 -7.33 10.37 -19.85
C SER A 131 -7.52 9.25 -20.85
N ILE A 132 -7.50 9.57 -22.15
CA ILE A 132 -7.62 8.58 -23.21
C ILE A 132 -6.25 8.40 -23.88
N GLU A 133 -5.80 7.14 -23.95
CA GLU A 133 -4.63 6.74 -24.72
C GLU A 133 -5.10 6.16 -26.05
N TYR A 134 -4.81 6.87 -27.13
CA TYR A 134 -5.07 6.44 -28.49
C TYR A 134 -3.96 6.90 -29.42
N ALA A 135 -3.42 5.98 -30.22
CA ALA A 135 -2.20 6.21 -30.99
C ALA A 135 -2.44 6.81 -32.38
N THR A 136 -3.66 6.71 -32.92
CA THR A 136 -3.92 7.01 -34.34
C THR A 136 -4.28 8.47 -34.57
N ASN A 137 -5.37 8.94 -33.94
CA ASN A 137 -5.92 10.27 -34.17
C ASN A 137 -6.07 11.05 -32.86
N VAL A 138 -6.19 12.38 -32.97
CA VAL A 138 -6.51 13.24 -31.82
C VAL A 138 -7.98 13.03 -31.45
N ILE A 139 -8.25 12.90 -30.14
CA ILE A 139 -9.60 12.73 -29.61
C ILE A 139 -10.02 13.97 -28.83
N ALA A 140 -11.22 14.46 -29.12
CA ALA A 140 -11.98 15.35 -28.25
C ALA A 140 -13.02 14.52 -27.51
N SER A 141 -13.07 14.63 -26.18
CA SER A 141 -13.97 13.81 -25.37
C SER A 141 -14.56 14.59 -24.20
N SER A 142 -15.73 14.14 -23.77
CA SER A 142 -16.37 14.55 -22.53
C SER A 142 -16.95 13.32 -21.83
N PHE A 143 -17.18 13.44 -20.53
CA PHE A 143 -17.86 12.41 -19.76
C PHE A 143 -18.88 13.04 -18.83
N SER A 144 -19.79 12.20 -18.35
CA SER A 144 -20.76 12.52 -17.32
C SER A 144 -20.93 11.33 -16.39
N ILE A 145 -21.19 11.62 -15.12
CA ILE A 145 -21.59 10.62 -14.13
C ILE A 145 -23.12 10.56 -14.17
N ALA A 146 -23.71 9.38 -14.19
CA ALA A 146 -25.16 9.25 -14.06
C ALA A 146 -25.63 9.77 -12.69
N SER A 147 -26.85 10.30 -12.63
CA SER A 147 -27.44 10.84 -11.39
C SER A 147 -27.75 9.76 -10.35
N GLU A 148 -27.82 8.50 -10.77
CA GLU A 148 -28.11 7.35 -9.91
C GLU A 148 -27.10 6.22 -10.22
N PHE A 149 -26.84 5.37 -9.23
CA PHE A 149 -26.12 4.13 -9.47
C PHE A 149 -26.93 3.17 -10.34
N SER A 150 -26.26 2.18 -10.93
CA SER A 150 -26.95 1.06 -11.56
C SER A 150 -27.73 0.21 -10.52
N ALA A 151 -28.56 -0.72 -11.00
CA ALA A 151 -29.30 -1.65 -10.14
C ALA A 151 -28.38 -2.56 -9.27
N THR A 152 -27.14 -2.75 -9.69
CA THR A 152 -26.07 -3.44 -8.94
C THR A 152 -25.03 -2.38 -8.59
N PRO A 153 -25.11 -1.70 -7.43
CA PRO A 153 -24.58 -0.34 -7.19
C PRO A 153 -23.22 -0.04 -7.87
N ASP A 154 -23.30 0.34 -9.16
CA ASP A 154 -22.15 0.70 -9.98
C ASP A 154 -22.19 2.20 -10.23
N LEU A 155 -21.03 2.83 -10.12
CA LEU A 155 -20.80 4.17 -10.64
C LEU A 155 -20.81 4.10 -12.17
N VAL A 156 -21.79 4.76 -12.79
CA VAL A 156 -21.99 4.75 -14.24
C VAL A 156 -21.35 5.99 -14.85
N LEU A 157 -20.33 5.77 -15.69
CA LEU A 157 -19.64 6.82 -16.43
C LEU A 157 -20.01 6.74 -17.91
N ASN A 158 -20.65 7.79 -18.42
CA ASN A 158 -21.03 7.89 -19.83
C ASN A 158 -20.07 8.84 -20.55
N PHE A 159 -19.51 8.38 -21.66
CA PHE A 159 -18.53 9.12 -22.44
C PHE A 159 -19.10 9.49 -23.81
N LYS A 160 -18.69 10.66 -24.29
CA LYS A 160 -18.85 11.07 -25.69
C LYS A 160 -17.48 11.44 -26.26
N ALA A 161 -17.16 10.94 -27.44
CA ALA A 161 -15.87 11.18 -28.07
C ALA A 161 -15.99 11.30 -29.60
N LYS A 162 -15.23 12.25 -30.15
CA LYS A 162 -14.98 12.37 -31.58
C LYS A 162 -13.48 12.32 -31.84
N GLU A 163 -13.09 11.73 -32.96
CA GLU A 163 -11.71 11.73 -33.45
C GLU A 163 -11.55 12.67 -34.64
N PHE A 164 -10.38 13.27 -34.78
CA PHE A 164 -10.04 14.07 -35.94
C PHE A 164 -9.28 13.23 -36.96
N ASN A 165 -9.90 12.93 -38.10
CA ASN A 165 -9.32 12.08 -39.15
C ASN A 165 -8.31 12.81 -40.07
N GLY A 166 -7.87 14.01 -39.68
CA GLY A 166 -7.04 14.89 -40.50
C GLY A 166 -7.81 15.94 -41.30
N THR A 167 -9.12 15.78 -41.49
CA THR A 167 -9.98 16.72 -42.24
C THR A 167 -11.24 17.15 -41.51
N SER A 168 -11.84 16.25 -40.72
CA SER A 168 -13.11 16.45 -40.04
C SER A 168 -13.15 15.69 -38.72
N TRP A 169 -14.03 16.15 -37.81
CA TRP A 169 -14.33 15.44 -36.57
C TRP A 169 -15.39 14.36 -36.85
N THR A 170 -15.01 13.11 -36.73
CA THR A 170 -15.88 11.94 -36.90
C THR A 170 -16.11 11.25 -35.56
N ASP A 171 -17.21 10.51 -35.45
CA ASP A 171 -17.52 9.77 -34.23
C ASP A 171 -16.49 8.66 -34.00
N LEU A 172 -16.04 8.52 -32.75
CA LEU A 172 -15.11 7.46 -32.38
C LEU A 172 -15.85 6.12 -32.39
N ASN A 173 -15.36 5.15 -33.16
CA ASN A 173 -16.03 3.84 -33.34
C ASN A 173 -15.04 2.67 -33.16
N THR A 174 -14.28 2.72 -32.07
CA THR A 174 -13.21 1.75 -31.78
C THR A 174 -13.03 1.55 -30.27
N THR A 175 -12.18 0.60 -29.90
CA THR A 175 -11.76 0.39 -28.51
C THR A 175 -10.50 1.19 -28.22
N VAL A 176 -10.53 1.99 -27.15
CA VAL A 176 -9.38 2.77 -26.67
C VAL A 176 -9.11 2.47 -25.20
N LYS A 177 -7.91 2.79 -24.72
CA LYS A 177 -7.61 2.69 -23.30
C LYS A 177 -8.00 3.98 -22.59
N THR A 178 -8.85 3.86 -21.58
CA THR A 178 -9.24 4.97 -20.70
C THR A 178 -8.60 4.78 -19.34
N HIS A 179 -7.71 5.70 -18.99
CA HIS A 179 -7.10 5.78 -17.67
C HIS A 179 -8.07 6.53 -16.75
N LEU A 180 -8.46 5.90 -15.65
CA LEU A 180 -9.41 6.46 -14.69
C LEU A 180 -8.72 6.69 -13.34
N PHE A 181 -9.06 7.82 -12.74
CA PHE A 181 -8.68 8.19 -11.38
C PHE A 181 -9.93 8.67 -10.66
N ILE A 182 -10.36 7.92 -9.66
CA ILE A 182 -11.59 8.17 -8.92
C ILE A 182 -11.25 8.34 -7.46
N SER A 183 -11.74 9.43 -6.86
CA SER A 183 -11.60 9.72 -5.45
C SER A 183 -12.93 10.14 -4.84
N LEU A 184 -13.09 9.92 -3.55
CA LEU A 184 -14.22 10.48 -2.81
C LEU A 184 -13.93 11.92 -2.39
N TYR A 185 -14.97 12.75 -2.39
CA TYR A 185 -14.96 14.08 -1.77
C TYR A 185 -16.23 14.30 -0.95
N ASN A 186 -16.12 15.17 0.06
CA ASN A 186 -17.22 15.62 0.91
C ASN A 186 -17.70 17.00 0.48
#